data_AF-A0A968IZ45-F1
#
_entry.id   AF-A0A968IZ45-F1
#
_cell.length_a   1.000
_cell.length_b   1.000
_cell.length_c   1.000
_cell.angle_alpha   90.00
_cell.angle_beta   90.00
_cell.angle_gamma   90.00
#
_symmetry.space_group_name_H-M   'P 1'
#
loop_
_entity.id
_entity.type
_entity.pdbx_description
1 polymer ?
#
loop_
_entity_poly.entity_id
_entity_poly.type
_entity_poly.pdbx_seq_one_letter_code
_entity_poly.pdbx_strand_id
1 'polypeptide(L)'
;MIELHTHTTYSDGILTPQQLVDRAAIAGVQALAITDHDTLHGWDEAIAAAKQYQLEIVPGVELSTVHNGRSLHNLFRGGKVEDVLPELLAAGLMGLEVYHPHHGNNKVNRLKQLCQEHNLLMTGGTDYHGYDLEHPENERWQLNQLKLPLSLLESLQQLAR
;
A
#
# COMPACT_ATOMS: atom_id res chain seq x y z
N MET A 1 11.58 0.68 -8.45
CA MET A 1 10.99 1.03 -7.14
C MET A 1 9.58 0.49 -7.10
N ILE A 2 9.07 0.18 -5.91
CA ILE A 2 7.70 -0.32 -5.76
C ILE A 2 6.81 0.70 -5.05
N GLU A 3 5.52 0.58 -5.31
CA GLU A 3 4.46 1.36 -4.69
C GLU A 3 3.26 0.42 -4.44
N LEU A 4 3.06 -0.04 -3.20
CA LEU A 4 2.13 -1.13 -2.91
C LEU A 4 0.84 -0.71 -2.19
N HIS A 5 0.54 0.60 -2.12
CA HIS A 5 -0.69 1.11 -1.53
C HIS A 5 -1.13 2.39 -2.24
N THR A 6 -2.08 2.27 -3.17
CA THR A 6 -2.62 3.39 -3.95
C THR A 6 -4.08 3.20 -4.33
N HIS A 7 -4.77 4.31 -4.53
CA HIS A 7 -6.21 4.37 -4.76
C HIS A 7 -6.55 5.03 -6.07
N THR A 8 -7.68 4.61 -6.65
CA THR A 8 -8.21 5.11 -7.92
C THR A 8 -9.63 5.65 -7.72
N THR A 9 -10.22 6.14 -8.81
CA THR A 9 -11.63 6.57 -8.85
C THR A 9 -12.64 5.44 -8.57
N TYR A 10 -12.21 4.18 -8.46
CA TYR A 10 -13.09 3.10 -8.03
C TYR A 10 -13.36 3.10 -6.53
N SER A 11 -12.58 3.85 -5.73
CA SER A 11 -12.85 4.14 -4.33
C SER A 11 -12.83 5.65 -4.07
N ASP A 12 -11.79 6.19 -3.45
CA ASP A 12 -11.67 7.59 -3.06
C ASP A 12 -10.40 8.29 -3.62
N GLY A 13 -9.69 7.64 -4.54
CA GLY A 13 -8.67 8.29 -5.35
C GLY A 13 -9.27 9.18 -6.44
N ILE A 14 -8.54 10.21 -6.86
CA ILE A 14 -9.01 11.14 -7.90
C ILE A 14 -8.63 10.72 -9.33
N LEU A 15 -7.67 9.79 -9.47
CA LEU A 15 -7.17 9.33 -10.76
C LEU A 15 -7.84 8.03 -11.18
N THR A 16 -8.19 7.89 -12.46
CA THR A 16 -8.59 6.58 -12.99
C THR A 16 -7.42 5.60 -12.94
N PRO A 17 -7.66 4.27 -12.98
CA PRO A 17 -6.56 3.29 -13.05
C PRO A 17 -5.57 3.58 -14.19
N GLN A 18 -6.04 3.95 -15.39
CA GLN A 18 -5.17 4.37 -16.48
C GLN A 18 -4.28 5.57 -16.09
N GLN A 19 -4.88 6.64 -15.56
CA GLN A 19 -4.14 7.86 -15.20
C GLN A 19 -3.11 7.60 -14.10
N LEU A 20 -3.46 6.77 -13.12
CA LEU A 20 -2.54 6.39 -12.06
C LEU A 20 -1.35 5.59 -12.61
N VAL A 21 -1.60 4.64 -13.51
CA VAL A 21 -0.56 3.85 -14.19
C VAL A 21 0.38 4.74 -15.01
N ASP A 22 -0.16 5.66 -15.80
CA ASP A 22 0.66 6.60 -16.59
C ASP A 22 1.59 7.40 -15.68
N ARG A 23 1.06 7.85 -14.53
CA ARG A 23 1.78 8.64 -13.54
C ARG A 23 2.86 7.83 -12.82
N ALA A 24 2.56 6.58 -12.46
CA ALA A 24 3.51 5.66 -11.85
C ALA A 24 4.69 5.36 -12.79
N ALA A 25 4.40 5.16 -14.09
CA ALA A 25 5.42 4.96 -15.11
C ALA A 25 6.34 6.19 -15.24
N ILE A 26 5.76 7.41 -15.28
CA ILE A 26 6.53 8.67 -15.30
C ILE A 26 7.39 8.81 -14.05
N ALA A 27 6.88 8.42 -12.88
CA ALA A 27 7.59 8.47 -11.61
C ALA A 27 8.67 7.39 -11.46
N GLY A 28 8.86 6.49 -12.44
CA GLY A 28 9.85 5.41 -12.40
C GLY A 28 9.48 4.28 -11.43
N VAL A 29 8.19 4.09 -11.16
CA VAL A 29 7.69 2.90 -10.47
C VAL A 29 7.85 1.69 -11.39
N GLN A 30 8.26 0.55 -10.82
CA GLN A 30 8.44 -0.71 -11.54
C GLN A 30 7.36 -1.73 -11.15
N ALA A 31 6.79 -1.63 -9.95
CA ALA A 31 5.60 -2.37 -9.57
C ALA A 31 4.64 -1.48 -8.78
N LEU A 32 3.38 -1.46 -9.18
CA LEU A 32 2.31 -0.64 -8.64
C LEU A 32 1.17 -1.53 -8.17
N ALA A 33 0.73 -1.41 -6.92
CA ALA A 33 -0.48 -2.07 -6.45
C ALA A 33 -1.69 -1.14 -6.49
N ILE A 34 -2.79 -1.65 -7.05
CA ILE A 34 -4.11 -1.03 -6.96
C ILE A 34 -4.79 -1.63 -5.74
N THR A 35 -5.12 -0.80 -4.74
CA THR A 35 -5.63 -1.24 -3.44
C THR A 35 -6.88 -0.48 -3.03
N ASP A 36 -7.77 -0.22 -3.98
CA ASP A 36 -9.04 0.48 -3.74
C ASP A 36 -9.83 -0.12 -2.56
N HIS A 37 -10.53 0.75 -1.82
CA HIS A 37 -11.35 0.34 -0.68
C HIS A 37 -12.50 -0.59 -1.08
N ASP A 38 -12.51 -1.79 -0.50
CA ASP A 38 -13.61 -2.77 -0.57
C ASP A 38 -14.05 -3.17 -2.00
N THR A 39 -13.18 -2.96 -2.99
CA THR A 39 -13.49 -3.21 -4.41
C THR A 39 -12.27 -3.67 -5.18
N LEU A 40 -12.49 -4.50 -6.21
CA LEU A 40 -11.43 -5.00 -7.10
C LEU A 40 -11.55 -4.43 -8.53
N HIS A 41 -12.52 -3.56 -8.78
CA HIS A 41 -12.92 -3.16 -10.13
C HIS A 41 -11.84 -2.39 -10.92
N GLY A 42 -10.86 -1.77 -10.24
CA GLY A 42 -9.76 -1.05 -10.89
C GLY A 42 -8.69 -1.94 -11.53
N TRP A 43 -8.66 -3.25 -11.22
CA TRP A 43 -7.57 -4.14 -11.61
C TRP A 43 -7.44 -4.33 -13.13
N ASP A 44 -8.52 -4.69 -13.82
CA ASP A 44 -8.48 -5.02 -15.24
C ASP A 44 -8.05 -3.82 -16.09
N GLU A 45 -8.54 -2.63 -15.74
CA GLU A 45 -8.15 -1.38 -16.39
C GLU A 45 -6.67 -1.06 -16.15
N ALA A 46 -6.19 -1.16 -14.90
CA ALA A 46 -4.77 -0.93 -14.58
C ALA A 46 -3.85 -1.92 -15.31
N ILE A 47 -4.21 -3.21 -15.33
CA ILE A 47 -3.45 -4.25 -16.03
C ILE A 47 -3.42 -3.97 -17.53
N ALA A 48 -4.54 -3.54 -18.12
CA ALA A 48 -4.58 -3.16 -19.53
C ALA A 48 -3.71 -1.93 -19.81
N ALA A 49 -3.80 -0.90 -18.98
CA ALA A 49 -3.02 0.33 -19.06
C ALA A 49 -1.52 0.08 -18.97
N ALA A 50 -1.08 -0.85 -18.11
CA ALA A 50 0.33 -1.11 -17.85
C ALA A 50 1.04 -1.81 -19.02
N LYS A 51 0.33 -2.43 -19.96
CA LYS A 51 0.91 -3.17 -21.11
C LYS A 51 1.84 -2.33 -21.99
N GLN A 52 1.65 -1.01 -22.02
CA GLN A 52 2.50 -0.10 -22.79
C GLN A 52 3.76 0.34 -22.03
N TYR A 53 3.91 -0.07 -20.76
CA TYR A 53 5.01 0.29 -19.87
C TYR A 53 5.74 -0.96 -19.36
N GLN A 54 6.96 -0.76 -18.85
CA GLN A 54 7.66 -1.78 -18.06
C GLN A 54 7.24 -1.64 -16.58
N LEU A 55 5.94 -1.75 -16.33
CA LEU A 55 5.32 -1.60 -15.00
C LEU A 55 4.52 -2.88 -14.68
N GLU A 56 4.87 -3.54 -13.58
CA GLU A 56 4.07 -4.65 -13.04
C GLU A 56 2.88 -4.10 -12.25
N ILE A 57 1.68 -4.61 -12.52
CA ILE A 57 0.52 -4.37 -11.65
C ILE A 57 0.44 -5.50 -10.64
N VAL A 58 0.35 -5.12 -9.36
CA VAL A 58 0.13 -6.02 -8.23
C VAL A 58 -1.34 -5.89 -7.81
N PRO A 59 -2.22 -6.85 -8.13
CA PRO A 59 -3.60 -6.80 -7.68
C PRO A 59 -3.68 -6.82 -6.15
N GLY A 60 -4.33 -5.82 -5.57
CA GLY A 60 -4.52 -5.69 -4.13
C GLY A 60 -5.88 -5.10 -3.79
N VAL A 61 -6.25 -5.11 -2.52
CA VAL A 61 -7.48 -4.51 -2.04
C VAL A 61 -7.26 -4.03 -0.62
N GLU A 62 -7.77 -2.85 -0.32
CA GLU A 62 -7.86 -2.42 1.06
C GLU A 62 -9.24 -2.78 1.63
N LEU A 63 -9.27 -3.73 2.56
CA LEU A 63 -10.52 -4.16 3.18
C LEU A 63 -10.82 -3.36 4.44
N SER A 64 -12.00 -2.75 4.46
CA SER A 64 -12.56 -2.15 5.67
C SER A 64 -12.80 -3.23 6.72
N THR A 65 -12.13 -3.10 7.86
CA THR A 65 -12.22 -4.06 8.95
C THR A 65 -12.58 -3.36 10.25
N VAL A 66 -13.41 -4.00 11.07
CA VAL A 66 -13.86 -3.48 12.37
C VAL A 66 -13.41 -4.44 13.46
N HIS A 67 -12.73 -3.92 14.47
CA HIS A 67 -12.34 -4.64 15.67
C HIS A 67 -12.84 -3.88 16.89
N ASN A 68 -13.59 -4.56 17.78
CA ASN A 68 -14.20 -3.96 18.97
C ASN A 68 -15.00 -2.66 18.71
N GLY A 69 -15.76 -2.63 17.61
CA GLY A 69 -16.59 -1.49 17.23
C GLY A 69 -15.83 -0.29 16.66
N ARG A 70 -14.52 -0.43 16.35
CA ARG A 70 -13.69 0.60 15.73
C ARG A 70 -13.10 0.08 14.42
N SER A 71 -13.07 0.92 13.38
CA SER A 71 -12.33 0.57 12.15
C SER A 71 -10.85 0.35 12.49
N LEU A 72 -10.24 -0.74 12.02
CA LEU A 72 -8.82 -1.01 12.22
C LEU A 72 -7.94 0.05 11.57
N HIS A 73 -8.36 0.58 10.41
CA HIS A 73 -7.67 1.69 9.76
C HIS A 73 -7.61 2.92 10.69
N ASN A 74 -8.72 3.21 11.37
CA ASN A 74 -8.76 4.27 12.41
C ASN A 74 -8.04 3.86 13.71
N LEU A 75 -7.98 2.56 14.03
CA LEU A 75 -7.25 2.04 15.17
C LEU A 75 -5.74 2.30 15.02
N PHE A 76 -5.18 2.26 13.80
CA PHE A 76 -3.77 2.60 13.57
C PHE A 76 -3.46 4.11 13.53
N ARG A 77 -4.50 4.97 13.50
CA ARG A 77 -4.34 6.43 13.67
C ARG A 77 -4.14 6.86 15.13
N GLY A 78 -4.35 5.98 16.12
CA GLY A 78 -4.19 6.31 17.55
C GLY A 78 -3.95 5.16 18.53
N GLY A 79 -4.04 3.90 18.10
CA GLY A 79 -3.73 2.68 18.85
C GLY A 79 -2.41 2.05 18.40
N LYS A 80 -2.00 0.97 19.05
CA LYS A 80 -0.76 0.24 18.74
C LYS A 80 -1.08 -1.00 17.91
N VAL A 81 -0.19 -1.35 16.98
CA VAL A 81 -0.31 -2.60 16.20
C VAL A 81 -0.36 -3.80 17.12
N GLU A 82 0.44 -3.77 18.19
CA GLU A 82 0.54 -4.83 19.17
C GLU A 82 -0.78 -5.14 19.90
N ASP A 83 -1.72 -4.18 19.95
CA ASP A 83 -3.00 -4.37 20.61
C ASP A 83 -3.90 -5.36 19.84
N VAL A 84 -3.70 -5.49 18.53
CA VAL A 84 -4.50 -6.37 17.64
C VAL A 84 -3.67 -7.47 16.98
N LEU A 85 -2.35 -7.36 17.01
CA LEU A 85 -1.44 -8.27 16.32
C LEU A 85 -1.66 -9.75 16.70
N PRO A 86 -1.85 -10.14 17.98
CA PRO A 86 -2.08 -11.54 18.32
C PRO A 86 -3.30 -12.15 17.63
N GLU A 87 -4.39 -11.38 17.51
CA GLU A 87 -5.61 -11.83 16.85
C GLU A 87 -5.43 -11.92 15.34
N LEU A 88 -4.76 -10.92 14.74
CA LEU A 88 -4.45 -10.94 13.31
C LEU A 88 -3.51 -12.09 12.95
N LEU A 89 -2.51 -12.39 13.78
CA LEU A 89 -1.63 -13.55 13.62
C LEU A 89 -2.42 -14.85 13.67
N ALA A 90 -3.32 -15.00 14.65
CA ALA A 90 -4.19 -16.17 14.77
C ALA A 90 -5.15 -16.33 13.56
N ALA A 91 -5.52 -15.21 12.93
CA ALA A 91 -6.32 -15.17 11.71
C ALA A 91 -5.50 -15.40 10.42
N GLY A 92 -4.18 -15.55 10.50
CA GLY A 92 -3.31 -15.84 9.36
C GLY A 92 -2.71 -14.60 8.68
N LEU A 93 -2.58 -13.47 9.38
CA LEU A 93 -1.86 -12.30 8.88
C LEU A 93 -0.43 -12.69 8.46
N MET A 94 -0.07 -12.33 7.22
CA MET A 94 1.24 -12.67 6.65
C MET A 94 2.23 -11.51 6.63
N GLY A 95 1.77 -10.26 6.78
CA GLY A 95 2.61 -9.09 6.62
C GLY A 95 2.04 -7.83 7.27
N LEU A 96 2.89 -6.81 7.39
CA LEU A 96 2.52 -5.48 7.86
C LEU A 96 3.01 -4.41 6.88
N GLU A 97 2.25 -3.33 6.77
CA GLU A 97 2.71 -2.11 6.15
C GLU A 97 3.73 -1.43 7.08
N VAL A 98 5.01 -1.61 6.79
CA VAL A 98 6.10 -1.05 7.60
C VAL A 98 6.41 0.37 7.15
N TYR A 99 6.44 0.60 5.84
CA TYR A 99 6.83 1.87 5.25
C TYR A 99 5.60 2.62 4.76
N HIS A 100 5.35 3.76 5.38
CA HIS A 100 4.25 4.65 5.05
C HIS A 100 4.68 6.08 5.39
N PRO A 101 4.25 7.14 4.67
CA PRO A 101 4.73 8.50 4.94
C PRO A 101 4.27 9.06 6.30
N HIS A 102 3.22 8.50 6.93
CA HIS A 102 2.86 8.80 8.33
C HIS A 102 3.73 8.03 9.35
N HIS A 103 4.61 7.13 8.92
CA HIS A 103 5.48 6.36 9.80
C HIS A 103 6.82 7.05 9.99
N GLY A 104 6.99 7.74 11.12
CA GLY A 104 8.30 8.20 11.57
C GLY A 104 9.24 7.02 11.90
N ASN A 105 10.55 7.30 11.97
CA ASN A 105 11.60 6.29 12.17
C ASN A 105 11.34 5.33 13.35
N ASN A 106 10.81 5.84 14.47
CA ASN A 106 10.49 5.00 15.64
C ASN A 106 9.42 3.95 15.32
N LYS A 107 8.38 4.34 14.58
CA LYS A 107 7.31 3.42 14.17
C LYS A 107 7.82 2.41 13.15
N VAL A 108 8.57 2.86 12.14
CA VAL A 108 9.20 1.97 11.14
C VAL A 108 10.09 0.93 11.83
N ASN A 109 10.98 1.34 12.74
CA ASN A 109 11.86 0.42 13.46
C ASN A 109 11.08 -0.57 14.32
N ARG A 110 10.02 -0.12 14.98
CA ARG A 110 9.17 -1.01 15.78
C ARG A 110 8.43 -2.03 14.91
N LEU A 111 7.85 -1.63 13.79
CA LEU A 111 7.15 -2.53 12.88
C LEU A 111 8.12 -3.53 12.23
N LYS A 112 9.35 -3.11 11.90
CA LYS A 112 10.42 -4.03 11.45
C LYS A 112 10.72 -5.10 12.50
N GLN A 113 10.86 -4.70 13.76
CA GLN A 113 11.11 -5.63 14.86
C GLN A 113 9.96 -6.63 15.01
N LEU A 114 8.71 -6.17 14.99
CA LEU A 114 7.54 -7.05 15.04
C LEU A 114 7.51 -8.04 13.87
N CYS A 115 7.85 -7.58 12.66
CA CYS A 115 7.92 -8.47 11.50
C CYS A 115 8.99 -9.55 11.69
N GLN A 116 10.15 -9.21 12.26
CA GLN A 116 11.20 -10.18 12.57
C GLN A 116 10.78 -11.16 13.69
N GLU A 117 10.15 -10.65 14.75
CA GLU A 117 9.68 -11.45 15.89
C GLU A 117 8.62 -12.49 15.50
N HIS A 118 7.75 -12.14 14.54
CA HIS A 118 6.60 -12.95 14.15
C HIS A 118 6.71 -13.57 12.75
N ASN A 119 7.87 -13.46 12.10
CA ASN A 119 8.11 -13.93 10.73
C ASN A 119 7.08 -13.39 9.71
N LEU A 120 6.76 -12.10 9.84
CA LEU A 120 5.87 -11.38 8.92
C LEU A 120 6.67 -10.71 7.80
N LEU A 121 6.01 -10.58 6.66
CA LEU A 121 6.50 -9.78 5.54
C LEU A 121 6.39 -8.29 5.84
N MET A 122 7.30 -7.54 5.24
CA MET A 122 7.26 -6.08 5.26
C MET A 122 6.73 -5.58 3.92
N THR A 123 5.72 -4.72 3.94
CA THR A 123 5.22 -4.02 2.76
C THR A 123 5.36 -2.51 2.96
N GLY A 124 4.99 -1.74 1.94
CA GLY A 124 4.88 -0.31 2.07
C GLY A 124 4.31 0.35 0.84
N GLY A 125 3.66 1.47 1.06
CA GLY A 125 3.16 2.33 0.03
C GLY A 125 2.89 3.72 0.57
N THR A 126 2.52 4.61 -0.34
CA THR A 126 2.29 6.01 -0.03
C THR A 126 0.87 6.32 0.37
N ASP A 127 -0.05 5.36 0.19
CA ASP A 127 -1.49 5.58 0.35
C ASP A 127 -1.93 6.73 -0.59
N TYR A 128 -1.49 6.62 -1.86
CA TYR A 128 -1.62 7.69 -2.84
C TYR A 128 -3.04 7.79 -3.40
N HIS A 129 -3.62 8.97 -3.28
CA HIS A 129 -4.97 9.27 -3.79
C HIS A 129 -4.98 10.32 -4.91
N GLY A 130 -3.82 10.89 -5.27
CA GLY A 130 -3.69 11.94 -6.29
C GLY A 130 -3.86 13.38 -5.82
N TYR A 131 -4.14 13.64 -4.54
CA TYR A 131 -4.40 14.99 -4.02
C TYR A 131 -3.25 16.00 -4.17
N ASP A 132 -2.02 15.54 -4.43
CA ASP A 132 -0.88 16.40 -4.79
C ASP A 132 -1.11 17.17 -6.11
N LEU A 133 -2.05 16.73 -6.95
CA LEU A 133 -2.46 17.43 -8.17
C LEU A 133 -3.30 18.68 -7.90
N GLU A 134 -4.17 18.61 -6.90
CA GLU A 134 -5.05 19.71 -6.53
C GLU A 134 -4.33 20.71 -5.62
N HIS A 135 -3.38 20.20 -4.83
CA HIS A 135 -2.59 20.96 -3.86
C HIS A 135 -1.08 20.71 -4.06
N PRO A 136 -0.49 21.15 -5.18
CA PRO A 136 0.93 20.93 -5.49
C PRO A 136 1.89 21.56 -4.47
N GLU A 137 1.44 22.54 -3.69
CA GLU A 137 2.16 23.11 -2.56
C GLU A 137 2.27 22.15 -1.35
N ASN A 138 1.41 21.14 -1.27
CA ASN A 138 1.45 20.09 -0.26
C ASN A 138 2.30 18.92 -0.76
N GLU A 139 3.63 19.08 -0.72
CA GLU A 139 4.63 18.08 -1.11
C GLU A 139 4.59 16.76 -0.31
N ARG A 140 3.67 16.65 0.66
CA ARG A 140 3.72 15.68 1.75
C ARG A 140 3.40 14.24 1.29
N TRP A 141 2.79 14.07 0.11
CA TRP A 141 2.28 12.79 -0.39
C TRP A 141 2.42 12.63 -1.91
N GLN A 142 3.65 12.46 -2.37
CA GLN A 142 3.91 12.20 -3.79
C GLN A 142 3.99 10.70 -4.09
N LEU A 143 3.47 10.31 -5.25
CA LEU A 143 3.62 8.95 -5.76
C LEU A 143 5.09 8.55 -5.83
N ASN A 144 5.44 7.35 -5.36
CA ASN A 144 6.82 6.86 -5.34
C ASN A 144 7.80 7.71 -4.50
N GLN A 145 7.34 8.47 -3.49
CA GLN A 145 8.23 9.27 -2.64
C GLN A 145 9.11 8.42 -1.72
N LEU A 146 8.61 7.26 -1.27
CA LEU A 146 9.32 6.40 -0.31
C LEU A 146 10.53 5.68 -0.93
N LYS A 147 10.58 5.59 -2.27
CA LYS A 147 11.66 4.92 -3.00
C LYS A 147 11.92 3.53 -2.39
N LEU A 148 10.88 2.69 -2.34
CA LEU A 148 10.97 1.33 -1.82
C LEU A 148 11.59 0.34 -2.82
N PRO A 149 12.45 -0.60 -2.35
CA PRO A 149 13.16 -1.54 -3.22
C PRO A 149 12.25 -2.69 -3.69
N LEU A 150 12.58 -3.27 -4.85
CA LEU A 150 11.88 -4.44 -5.42
C LEU A 150 11.92 -5.68 -4.53
N SER A 151 12.93 -5.81 -3.66
CA SER A 151 13.08 -6.97 -2.77
C SER A 151 11.91 -7.18 -1.80
N LEU A 152 11.15 -6.13 -1.47
CA LEU A 152 9.92 -6.26 -0.68
C LEU A 152 8.81 -6.98 -1.46
N LEU A 153 8.72 -6.76 -2.77
CA LEU A 153 7.77 -7.48 -3.64
C LEU A 153 8.21 -8.93 -3.88
N GLU A 154 9.50 -9.18 -4.09
CA GLU A 154 10.03 -10.53 -4.26
C GLU A 154 9.67 -11.44 -3.09
N SER A 155 9.66 -10.90 -1.87
CA SER A 155 9.27 -11.62 -0.65
C SER A 155 7.79 -12.02 -0.64
N LEU A 156 6.91 -11.15 -1.17
CA LEU A 156 5.48 -11.45 -1.34
C LEU A 156 5.26 -12.52 -2.41
N GLN A 157 5.93 -12.40 -3.56
CA GLN A 157 5.80 -13.33 -4.68
C GLN A 157 6.30 -14.74 -4.34
N GLN A 158 7.26 -14.90 -3.44
CA GLN A 158 7.74 -16.20 -2.99
C GLN A 158 6.69 -17.00 -2.20
N LEU A 159 5.76 -16.33 -1.51
CA LEU A 159 4.71 -16.97 -0.72
C LEU A 159 3.44 -17.28 -1.53
N ALA A 160 3.25 -16.62 -2.67
CA ALA A 160 2.12 -16.86 -3.57
C ALA A 160 2.29 -18.10 -4.47
N ARG A 161 3.37 -18.87 -4.31
CA ARG A 161 3.71 -20.09 -5.06
C ARG A 161 3.51 -21.33 -4.21
#